data_AF-A0A2V5T3E7-F1
#
_entry.id   AF-A0A2V5T3E7-F1
#
_cell.length_a   1.000
_cell.length_b   1.000
_cell.length_c   1.000
_cell.angle_alpha   90.00
_cell.angle_beta   90.00
_cell.angle_gamma   90.00
#
_symmetry.space_group_name_H-M   'P 1'
#
loop_
_entity.id
_entity.type
_entity.pdbx_description
1 polymer ?
#
loop_
_entity_poly.entity_id
_entity_poly.type
_entity_poly.pdbx_seq_one_letter_code
_entity_poly.pdbx_strand_id
1 'polypeptide(L)' 'SQNDEHKTTICVYSLRARQEPTVSTPVTWEEVEHCLKNKKAEALKFRSDKVIARIEKLDDSFEPVEKLKQRLPRKRKL' A
#
# COMPACT_ATOMS: atom_id res chain seq x y z
N SER A 1 -16.35 -4.90 6.19
CA SER A 1 -15.96 -5.99 7.10
C SER A 1 -14.57 -5.83 7.69
N GLN A 2 -13.62 -5.12 7.07
CA GLN A 2 -12.22 -5.14 7.55
C GLN A 2 -12.00 -4.20 8.75
N ASN A 3 -12.91 -3.25 8.96
CA ASN A 3 -12.95 -2.37 10.12
C ASN A 3 -13.76 -3.00 11.29
N ASP A 4 -13.84 -4.32 11.34
CA ASP A 4 -14.47 -5.09 12.41
C ASP A 4 -13.42 -5.48 13.46
N GLU A 5 -13.79 -5.49 14.73
CA GLU A 5 -12.84 -5.67 15.85
C GLU A 5 -12.09 -7.00 15.83
N HIS A 6 -12.67 -8.04 15.24
CA HIS A 6 -12.06 -9.37 15.17
C HIS A 6 -11.23 -9.58 13.90
N LYS A 7 -11.08 -8.55 13.06
CA LYS A 7 -10.36 -8.64 11.79
C LYS A 7 -9.04 -7.91 11.87
N THR A 8 -8.02 -8.54 11.28
CA THR A 8 -6.69 -7.95 11.13
C THR A 8 -6.45 -7.62 9.67
N THR A 9 -5.75 -6.50 9.44
CA THR A 9 -5.16 -6.17 8.15
C THR A 9 -3.67 -6.35 8.26
N ILE A 10 -3.06 -6.82 7.19
CA ILE A 10 -1.62 -6.98 7.15
C ILE A 10 -0.89 -5.65 7.35
N CYS A 11 0.19 -5.65 8.13
CA CYS A 11 1.00 -4.45 8.35
C CYS A 11 1.76 -4.05 7.07
N VAL A 12 1.95 -2.74 6.90
CA VAL A 12 2.78 -2.17 5.84
C VAL A 12 4.21 -2.71 5.96
N TYR A 13 4.87 -2.96 4.83
CA TYR A 13 6.22 -3.55 4.71
C TYR A 13 6.40 -4.99 5.19
N SER A 14 5.35 -5.66 5.68
CA SER A 14 5.46 -7.07 6.03
C SER A 14 5.48 -8.00 4.81
N LEU A 15 6.21 -9.12 4.94
CA LEU A 15 6.31 -10.17 3.93
C LEU A 15 5.04 -11.04 3.88
N ARG A 16 4.75 -11.58 2.70
CA ARG A 16 3.68 -12.55 2.45
C ARG A 16 4.26 -13.94 2.29
N ALA A 17 3.73 -14.89 3.06
CA ALA A 17 3.99 -16.32 2.86
C ALA A 17 3.21 -16.83 1.63
N ARG A 18 3.76 -16.58 0.44
CA ARG A 18 3.27 -17.10 -0.85
C ARG A 18 4.42 -17.76 -1.61
N GLN A 19 4.11 -18.44 -2.72
CA GLN A 19 5.12 -19.04 -3.59
C GLN A 19 6.21 -18.03 -4.00
N GLU A 20 5.80 -16.80 -4.29
CA GLU A 20 6.69 -15.66 -4.37
C GLU A 20 6.56 -14.81 -3.08
N PRO A 21 7.64 -14.61 -2.31
CA PRO A 21 7.59 -13.88 -1.05
C PRO A 21 7.55 -12.37 -1.29
N THR A 22 6.35 -11.84 -1.58
CA THR A 22 6.13 -10.42 -1.83
C THR A 22 5.94 -9.61 -0.54
N VAL A 23 6.08 -8.29 -0.62
CA VAL A 23 5.93 -7.34 0.48
C VAL A 23 4.67 -6.50 0.31
N SER A 24 3.95 -6.23 1.40
CA SER A 24 2.83 -5.28 1.45
C SER A 24 3.33 -3.83 1.33
N THR A 25 3.69 -3.43 0.11
CA THR A 25 4.44 -2.20 -0.17
C THR A 25 3.51 -1.02 -0.46
N PRO A 26 3.68 0.14 0.20
CA PRO A 26 3.03 1.39 -0.19
C PRO A 26 3.42 1.80 -1.61
N VAL A 27 2.45 2.27 -2.36
CA VAL A 27 2.62 2.76 -3.74
C VAL A 27 1.86 4.06 -3.91
N THR A 28 2.26 4.87 -4.88
CA THR A 28 1.58 6.12 -5.19
C THR A 28 0.37 5.88 -6.10
N TRP A 29 -0.52 6.88 -6.19
CA TRP A 29 -1.66 6.81 -7.10
C TRP A 29 -1.23 6.78 -8.57
N GLU A 30 -0.18 7.52 -8.92
CA GLU A 30 0.39 7.55 -10.26
C GLU A 30 0.90 6.17 -10.69
N GLU A 31 1.48 5.39 -9.76
CA GLU A 31 1.90 4.01 -10.03
C GLU A 31 0.72 3.08 -10.29
N VAL A 32 -0.37 3.24 -9.53
CA VAL A 32 -1.62 2.49 -9.74
C VAL A 32 -2.21 2.81 -11.11
N GLU A 33 -2.30 4.10 -11.47
CA GLU A 33 -2.80 4.54 -12.77
C GLU A 33 -1.93 4.03 -13.93
N HIS A 34 -0.61 4.11 -13.80
CA HIS A 34 0.33 3.61 -14.79
C HIS A 34 0.23 2.10 -14.97
N CYS A 35 0.10 1.35 -13.87
CA CYS A 35 -0.11 -0.09 -13.88
C CYS A 35 -1.39 -0.47 -14.63
N LEU A 36 -2.50 0.24 -14.37
CA LEU A 36 -3.78 0.02 -15.04
C LEU A 36 -3.70 0.33 -16.53
N LYS A 37 -3.18 1.52 -16.89
CA LYS A 37 -3.05 1.97 -18.29
C LYS A 37 -2.25 0.98 -19.14
N ASN A 38 -1.17 0.45 -18.57
CA ASN A 38 -0.29 -0.47 -19.27
C ASN A 38 -0.69 -1.95 -19.10
N LYS A 39 -1.74 -2.27 -18.34
CA LYS A 39 -2.18 -3.64 -18.02
C LYS A 39 -1.06 -4.51 -17.44
N LYS A 40 -0.20 -3.93 -16.60
CA LYS A 40 1.00 -4.60 -16.03
C LYS A 40 0.90 -4.78 -14.53
N ALA A 41 0.04 -5.68 -14.08
CA ALA A 41 -0.16 -5.96 -12.64
C ALA A 41 1.14 -6.35 -11.91
N GLU A 42 2.07 -7.00 -12.61
CA GLU A 42 3.39 -7.38 -12.08
C GLU A 42 4.25 -6.19 -11.66
N ALA A 43 3.98 -4.98 -12.17
CA ALA A 43 4.69 -3.76 -11.79
C ALA A 43 4.47 -3.37 -10.31
N LEU A 44 3.39 -3.84 -9.69
CA LEU A 44 3.06 -3.61 -8.28
C LEU A 44 3.39 -4.81 -7.38
N LYS A 45 4.21 -5.76 -7.87
CA LYS A 45 4.74 -6.86 -7.06
C LYS A 45 6.18 -6.57 -6.65
N PHE A 46 6.37 -6.48 -5.34
CA PHE A 46 7.66 -6.16 -4.75
C PHE A 46 8.14 -7.32 -3.88
N ARG A 47 9.39 -7.72 -4.08
CA ARG A 47 10.17 -8.50 -3.12
C ARG A 47 10.96 -7.56 -2.23
N SER A 48 11.52 -8.06 -1.13
CA SER A 48 12.23 -7.26 -0.12
C SER A 48 13.36 -6.42 -0.71
N ASP A 49 14.14 -6.95 -1.64
CA ASP A 49 15.23 -6.26 -2.34
C ASP A 49 14.74 -5.01 -3.08
N LYS A 50 13.61 -5.12 -3.80
CA LYS A 50 13.01 -3.99 -4.51
C LYS A 50 12.47 -2.92 -3.56
N VAL A 51 11.94 -3.32 -2.39
CA VAL A 51 11.43 -2.37 -1.39
C VAL A 51 12.56 -1.56 -0.77
N ILE A 52 13.68 -2.21 -0.43
CA ILE A 52 14.86 -1.53 0.11
C ILE A 52 15.39 -0.50 -0.90
N ALA A 53 15.64 -0.93 -2.15
CA ALA A 53 16.11 -0.05 -3.22
C ALA A 53 15.13 1.11 -3.52
N ARG A 54 13.82 0.86 -3.34
CA ARG A 54 12.79 1.89 -3.49
C ARG A 54 12.91 2.96 -2.42
N ILE A 55 12.99 2.58 -1.15
CA ILE A 55 13.08 3.52 -0.02
C ILE A 55 14.35 4.36 -0.13
N GLU A 56 15.48 3.75 -0.49
CA GLU A 56 16.74 4.48 -0.72
C GLU A 56 16.63 5.54 -1.82
N LYS A 57 15.78 5.31 -2.83
CA LYS A 57 15.62 6.20 -3.98
C LYS A 57 14.52 7.26 -3.81
N LEU A 58 13.40 6.87 -3.19
CA LEU A 58 12.15 7.64 -3.20
C LEU A 58 11.70 8.09 -1.81
N ASP A 59 12.46 7.74 -0.76
CA ASP A 59 12.07 7.90 0.64
C ASP A 59 10.78 7.11 0.99
N ASP A 60 10.32 7.23 2.23
CA ASP A 60 9.10 6.57 2.70
C ASP A 60 7.83 7.28 2.19
N SER A 61 7.19 6.66 1.19
CA SER A 61 5.91 7.14 0.64
C SER A 61 4.73 7.10 1.63
N PHE A 62 4.86 6.39 2.75
CA PHE A 62 3.82 6.19 3.76
C PHE A 62 4.00 7.07 5.01
N GLU A 63 5.15 7.72 5.16
CA GLU A 63 5.45 8.66 6.27
C GLU A 63 4.32 9.68 6.52
N PRO A 64 3.70 10.31 5.49
CA PRO A 64 2.66 11.30 5.72
C PRO A 64 1.43 10.78 6.48
N VAL A 65 1.16 9.47 6.42
CA VAL A 65 -0.01 8.83 7.05
C VAL A 65 0.12 8.82 8.58
N GLU A 66 1.34 8.83 9.12
CA GLU A 66 1.57 8.89 10.57
C GLU A 66 1.04 10.20 11.17
N LYS A 67 1.15 11.30 10.43
CA LYS A 67 0.84 12.66 10.90
C LYS A 67 -0.59 13.09 10.56
N LEU A 68 -1.20 12.48 9.54
CA LEU A 68 -2.51 12.89 9.02
C LEU A 68 -3.67 12.41 9.92
N LYS A 69 -4.37 13.36 10.56
CA LYS A 69 -5.61 13.11 11.31
C LYS A 69 -6.80 13.69 10.57
N GLN A 70 -7.81 12.87 10.30
CA GLN A 70 -9.02 13.28 9.59
C GLN A 70 -10.26 12.99 10.41
N ARG A 71 -11.34 13.75 10.17
CA ARG A 71 -12.66 13.50 10.75
C ARG A 71 -13.59 13.00 9.66
N LEU A 72 -14.45 12.05 10.01
CA LEU A 72 -15.47 11.57 9.08
C LEU A 72 -16.43 12.73 8.74
N PRO A 73 -16.77 12.93 7.46
CA PRO A 73 -17.75 13.93 7.07
C PRO A 73 -19.13 13.55 7.63
N ARG A 74 -20.01 14.55 7.81
CA ARG A 74 -21.42 14.27 8.12
C ARG A 74 -22.00 13.37 7.03
N LYS A 75 -22.78 12.36 7.43
CA LYS A 75 -23.52 11.52 6.47
C LYS A 75 -24.32 12.44 5.55
N ARG A 76 -24.02 12.39 4.25
CA ARG A 76 -24.88 13.01 3.25
C ARG A 76 -26.24 12.32 3.34
N LYS A 77 -27.33 13.08 3.43
CA LYS A 77 -28.66 12.52 3.21
C LYS A 77 -28.69 12.09 1.74
N LEU A 78 -28.86 10.79 1.51
CA LEU A 78 -29.18 10.26 0.19
C LEU A 78 -30.57 10.74 -0.22
#